data_AF-A0A3S9HFY6-F1
#
_entry.id   AF-A0A3S9HFY6-F1
#
_cell.length_a   1.000
_cell.length_b   1.000
_cell.length_c   1.000
_cell.angle_alpha   90.00
_cell.angle_beta   90.00
_cell.angle_gamma   90.00
#
_symmetry.space_group_name_H-M   'P 1'
#
loop_
_entity.id
_entity.type
_entity.pdbx_description
1 polymer ?
#
loop_
_entity_poly.entity_id
_entity_poly.type
_entity_poly.pdbx_seq_one_letter_code
_entity_poly.pdbx_strand_id
1 'polypeptide(L)'
;MQIAQRYGAKVSLSLAGRGMFLIVVKNHACLDHLIKSVGGSLIARLNANRALVVMTLPSYLGLRASSEVSFIGPVNVDQQRLAAVLGAYQAPS
;
A
#
# COMPACT_ATOMS: atom_id res chain seq x y z
N MET A 1 -7.15 -0.08 22.98
CA MET A 1 -5.86 -0.44 22.34
C MET A 1 -5.73 -1.95 22.30
N GLN A 2 -6.13 -2.65 21.22
CA GLN A 2 -6.01 -4.13 21.21
C GLN A 2 -5.91 -4.79 19.82
N ILE A 3 -6.01 -4.04 18.71
CA ILE A 3 -6.04 -4.64 17.36
C ILE A 3 -4.62 -4.77 16.75
N ALA A 4 -3.65 -3.99 17.22
CA ALA A 4 -2.31 -3.92 16.62
C ALA A 4 -1.43 -5.18 16.82
N GLN A 5 -1.71 -6.01 17.84
CA GLN A 5 -0.86 -7.15 18.20
C GLN A 5 -1.12 -8.42 17.36
N ARG A 6 -2.17 -8.46 16.53
CA ARG A 6 -2.54 -9.68 15.79
C ARG A 6 -1.80 -9.93 14.47
N TYR A 7 -0.99 -8.97 13.99
CA TYR A 7 -0.48 -9.02 12.61
C TYR A 7 1.04 -9.19 12.44
N GLY A 8 1.81 -9.46 13.49
CA GLY A 8 3.23 -9.87 13.36
C GLY A 8 4.16 -8.89 12.61
N ALA A 9 3.67 -7.70 12.25
CA ALA A 9 4.40 -6.72 11.47
C ALA A 9 5.12 -5.77 12.41
N LYS A 10 6.42 -6.01 12.62
CA LYS A 10 7.32 -4.98 13.13
C LYS A 10 7.46 -3.93 12.01
N VAL A 11 6.97 -2.73 12.30
CA VAL A 11 6.88 -1.55 11.42
C VAL A 11 5.62 -1.50 10.54
N SER A 12 4.47 -1.29 11.17
CA SER A 12 3.46 -0.40 10.60
C SER A 12 4.05 1.01 10.65
N LEU A 13 4.31 1.64 9.51
CA LEU A 13 4.53 3.09 9.47
C LEU A 13 3.21 3.75 9.84
N SER A 14 2.96 3.85 11.14
CA SER A 14 1.85 4.59 11.73
C SER A 14 2.08 6.09 11.53
N LEU A 15 2.00 6.55 10.28
CA LEU A 15 1.40 7.85 10.02
C LEU A 15 0.00 7.74 10.61
N ALA A 16 -0.36 8.60 11.58
CA ALA A 16 -1.59 8.45 12.36
C ALA A 16 -2.78 7.98 11.48
N GLY A 17 -3.11 6.69 11.57
CA GLY A 17 -4.22 6.05 10.84
C GLY A 17 -4.00 5.59 9.39
N ARG A 18 -2.81 5.71 8.78
CA ARG A 18 -2.54 5.32 7.37
C ARG A 18 -1.52 4.18 7.25
N GLY A 19 -1.66 3.37 6.19
CA GLY A 19 -0.75 2.28 5.82
C GLY A 19 -0.55 2.19 4.32
N MET A 20 0.46 1.44 3.88
CA MET A 20 0.74 1.17 2.47
C MET A 20 0.16 -0.18 2.05
N PHE A 21 -0.52 -0.19 0.91
CA PHE A 21 -1.22 -1.36 0.40
C PHE A 21 -0.93 -1.57 -1.08
N LEU A 22 -0.80 -2.83 -1.49
CA LEU A 22 -0.84 -3.24 -2.87
C LEU A 22 -2.30 -3.42 -3.25
N ILE A 23 -2.76 -2.72 -4.28
CA ILE A 23 -4.07 -2.93 -4.89
C ILE A 23 -3.91 -3.53 -6.29
N VAL A 24 -4.78 -4.47 -6.61
CA VAL A 24 -4.94 -5.07 -7.93
C VAL A 24 -6.41 -4.98 -8.32
N VAL A 25 -6.71 -4.29 -9.40
CA VAL A 25 -8.07 -4.15 -9.93
C VAL A 25 -8.30 -5.09 -11.12
N LYS A 26 -9.57 -5.45 -11.33
CA LYS A 26 -9.99 -6.27 -12.48
C LYS A 26 -9.98 -5.46 -13.79
N ASN A 27 -10.40 -4.19 -13.72
CA ASN A 27 -10.45 -3.27 -14.84
C ASN A 27 -9.50 -2.09 -14.62
N HIS A 28 -8.51 -1.87 -15.48
CA HIS A 28 -7.53 -0.78 -15.33
C HIS A 28 -8.19 0.61 -15.23
N ALA A 29 -9.32 0.81 -15.92
CA ALA A 29 -10.00 2.10 -15.96
C ALA A 29 -10.51 2.55 -14.58
N CYS A 30 -10.73 1.62 -13.63
CA CYS A 30 -11.28 1.97 -12.31
C CYS A 30 -10.21 2.25 -11.25
N LEU A 31 -8.93 1.97 -11.50
CA LEU A 31 -7.86 2.04 -10.48
C LEU A 31 -7.75 3.43 -9.85
N ASP A 32 -7.60 4.48 -10.68
CA ASP A 32 -7.38 5.83 -10.18
C ASP A 32 -8.63 6.39 -9.50
N HIS A 33 -9.81 6.04 -10.03
CA HIS A 33 -11.09 6.42 -9.44
C HIS A 33 -11.28 5.78 -8.06
N LEU A 34 -10.99 4.49 -7.91
CA LEU A 34 -11.06 3.77 -6.63
C LEU A 34 -10.11 4.33 -5.58
N ILE A 35 -8.88 4.68 -5.98
CA ILE A 35 -7.91 5.27 -5.06
C ILE A 35 -8.40 6.64 -4.59
N LYS A 36 -8.86 7.48 -5.51
CA LYS A 36 -9.37 8.83 -5.19
C LYS A 36 -10.64 8.77 -4.33
N SER A 37 -11.55 7.85 -4.60
CA SER A 37 -12.84 7.77 -3.89
C SER A 37 -12.70 7.48 -2.40
N VAL A 38 -11.60 6.82 -1.99
CA VAL A 38 -11.32 6.52 -0.58
C VAL A 38 -10.30 7.46 0.07
N GLY A 39 -9.96 8.55 -0.60
CA GLY A 39 -8.94 9.51 -0.15
C GLY A 39 -7.53 8.92 -0.09
N GLY A 40 -7.26 7.89 -0.90
CA GLY A 40 -5.95 7.27 -1.00
C GLY A 40 -4.97 8.09 -1.83
N SER A 41 -3.68 7.81 -1.66
CA SER A 41 -2.59 8.45 -2.41
C SER A 41 -1.81 7.39 -3.17
N LEU A 42 -1.76 7.51 -4.50
CA LEU A 42 -0.94 6.64 -5.36
C LEU A 42 0.54 6.93 -5.11
N ILE A 43 1.29 5.93 -4.66
CA ILE A 43 2.74 6.03 -4.42
C ILE A 43 3.50 5.59 -5.66
N ALA A 44 3.11 4.46 -6.24
CA ALA A 44 3.73 3.93 -7.44
C ALA A 44 2.72 3.13 -8.25
N ARG A 45 2.74 3.33 -9.57
CA ARG A 45 2.04 2.46 -10.51
C ARG A 45 2.99 1.35 -10.93
N LEU A 46 2.63 0.11 -10.64
CA LEU A 46 3.42 -1.07 -11.05
C LEU A 46 3.05 -1.51 -12.47
N ASN A 47 1.75 -1.42 -12.81
CA ASN A 47 1.23 -1.56 -14.17
C ASN A 47 -0.19 -0.96 -14.25
N ALA A 48 -0.89 -1.16 -15.38
CA ALA A 48 -2.24 -0.63 -15.61
C ALA A 48 -3.27 -1.05 -14.53
N ASN A 49 -3.12 -2.25 -13.96
CA ASN A 49 -4.06 -2.83 -12.99
C ASN A 49 -3.53 -2.84 -11.56
N ARG A 50 -2.27 -2.47 -11.32
CA ARG A 50 -1.58 -2.66 -10.04
C ARG A 50 -0.89 -1.40 -9.56
N ALA A 51 -1.09 -1.07 -8.31
CA ALA A 51 -0.49 0.10 -7.69
C ALA A 51 -0.15 -0.13 -6.21
N LEU A 52 0.86 0.60 -5.74
CA LEU A 52 1.11 0.85 -4.34
C LEU A 52 0.40 2.14 -3.94
N VAL A 53 -0.36 2.07 -2.85
CA VAL A 53 -1.24 3.14 -2.40
C VAL A 53 -1.08 3.34 -0.90
N VAL A 54 -1.06 4.58 -0.44
CA VAL A 54 -1.20 4.91 0.98
C VAL A 54 -2.64 5.33 1.26
N MET A 55 -3.27 4.70 2.25
CA MET A 55 -4.65 5.02 2.64
C MET A 55 -4.90 4.67 4.11
N THR A 56 -6.08 5.03 4.62
CA THR A 56 -6.46 4.67 5.98
C THR A 56 -6.87 3.20 6.10
N LEU A 57 -6.82 2.63 7.31
CA LEU A 57 -7.31 1.27 7.55
C LEU A 57 -8.80 1.10 7.19
N PRO A 58 -9.72 2.02 7.54
CA PRO A 58 -11.11 1.97 7.07
C PRO A 58 -11.24 1.98 5.54
N SER A 59 -10.45 2.82 4.85
CA SER A 59 -10.42 2.85 3.37
C SER A 59 -10.03 1.49 2.79
N TYR A 60 -9.00 0.85 3.37
CA TYR A 60 -8.57 -0.50 2.98
C TYR A 60 -9.70 -1.53 3.17
N LEU A 61 -10.35 -1.52 4.33
CA LEU A 61 -11.43 -2.47 4.62
C LEU A 61 -12.62 -2.28 3.67
N GLY A 62 -12.94 -1.03 3.32
CA GLY A 62 -13.97 -0.72 2.31
C GLY A 62 -13.61 -1.23 0.92
N LEU A 63 -12.37 -1.02 0.47
CA LEU A 63 -11.92 -1.51 -0.84
C LEU A 63 -11.80 -3.04 -0.90
N ARG A 64 -11.51 -3.71 0.22
CA ARG A 64 -11.44 -5.17 0.27
C ARG A 64 -12.77 -5.84 -0.05
N ALA A 65 -13.89 -5.16 0.18
CA ALA A 65 -15.23 -5.63 -0.16
C ALA A 65 -15.67 -5.26 -1.59
N SER A 66 -14.86 -4.48 -2.34
CA SER A 66 -15.22 -4.01 -3.67
C SER A 66 -15.16 -5.12 -4.72
N SER A 67 -16.18 -5.21 -5.57
CA SER A 67 -16.23 -6.14 -6.71
C SER A 67 -15.17 -5.85 -7.77
N GLU A 68 -14.70 -4.61 -7.86
CA GLU A 68 -13.69 -4.13 -8.80
C GLU A 68 -12.27 -4.52 -8.40
N VAL A 69 -12.05 -4.83 -7.11
CA VAL A 69 -10.75 -5.20 -6.56
C VAL A 69 -10.58 -6.71 -6.66
N SER A 70 -9.56 -7.15 -7.39
CA SER A 70 -9.16 -8.57 -7.42
C SER A 70 -8.33 -8.95 -6.20
N PHE A 71 -7.52 -8.03 -5.70
CA PHE A 71 -6.68 -8.23 -4.51
C PHE A 71 -6.33 -6.90 -3.87
N ILE A 72 -6.34 -6.86 -2.54
CA ILE A 72 -5.76 -5.75 -1.78
C ILE A 72 -5.12 -6.29 -0.50
N GLY A 73 -3.88 -5.88 -0.23
CA GLY A 73 -3.12 -6.37 0.92
C GLY A 73 -2.10 -5.36 1.43
N PRO A 74 -1.77 -5.41 2.73
CA PRO A 74 -0.73 -4.57 3.30
C PRO A 74 0.62 -4.92 2.68
N VAL A 75 1.46 -3.91 2.49
CA VAL A 75 2.84 -4.09 2.01
C VAL A 75 3.79 -3.59 3.08
N ASN A 76 4.74 -4.43 3.44
CA ASN A 76 5.83 -4.07 4.33
C ASN A 76 7.11 -3.84 3.51
N VAL A 77 7.91 -2.89 3.97
CA VAL A 77 9.24 -2.67 3.41
C VAL A 77 10.23 -3.53 4.16
N ASP A 78 10.96 -4.37 3.42
CA ASP A 78 12.13 -5.07 3.95
C ASP A 78 13.24 -4.05 4.21
N GLN A 79 13.52 -3.82 5.49
CA GLN A 79 14.48 -2.81 5.94
C GLN A 79 15.92 -3.15 5.54
N GLN A 80 16.29 -4.45 5.50
CA GLN A 80 17.63 -4.86 5.10
C GLN A 80 17.83 -4.62 3.61
N ARG A 81 16.84 -5.01 2.81
CA ARG A 81 16.88 -4.79 1.36
C ARG A 81 16.83 -3.31 1.01
N LEU A 82 16.03 -2.53 1.74
CA LEU A 82 15.99 -1.07 1.58
C LEU A 82 17.36 -0.45 1.90
N ALA A 83 17.99 -0.83 3.01
CA ALA A 83 19.30 -0.31 3.39
C ALA A 83 20.37 -0.59 2.33
N ALA A 84 20.37 -1.80 1.75
CA ALA A 84 21.29 -2.15 0.66
C ALA A 84 21.08 -1.27 -0.58
N VAL A 85 19.82 -1.01 -0.97
CA VAL A 85 19.48 -0.12 -2.09
C VAL A 85 19.88 1.32 -1.82
N LEU A 86 19.61 1.83 -0.61
CA LEU A 86 19.99 3.19 -0.21
C LEU A 86 21.51 3.37 -0.18
N GLY A 87 22.25 2.38 0.33
CA GLY A 87 23.72 2.39 0.31
C GLY A 87 24.28 2.40 -1.11
N ALA A 88 23.70 1.62 -2.03
CA ALA A 88 24.07 1.64 -3.44
C ALA A 88 23.70 2.96 -4.15
N TYR A 89 22.63 3.62 -3.72
CA TYR A 89 22.19 4.92 -4.26
C TYR A 89 23.04 6.10 -3.74
N GLN A 90 23.61 5.98 -2.55
CA GLN A 90 24.47 7.00 -1.93
C GLN A 90 25.94 6.87 -2.30
N ALA A 91 26.36 5.79 -2.95
CA ALA A 91 27.71 5.67 -3.48
C ALA A 91 27.89 6.66 -4.64
N PRO A 92 28.91 7.55 -4.61
CA PRO A 92 29.15 8.47 -5.72
C PRO A 92 29.45 7.68 -7.00
N SER A 93 28.84 8.13 -8.09
CA SER A 93 29.08 7.61 -9.45
C SER A 93 30.52 7.81 -9.89
#